data_AF-A0A358SIY5-F1
#
_entry.id   AF-A0A358SIY5-F1
#
_cell.length_a   1.000
_cell.length_b   1.000
_cell.length_c   1.000
_cell.angle_alpha   90.00
_cell.angle_beta   90.00
_cell.angle_gamma   90.00
#
_symmetry.space_group_name_H-M   'P 1'
#
loop_
_entity.id
_entity.type
_entity.pdbx_description
1 polymer ?
#
loop_
_entity_poly.entity_id
_entity_poly.type
_entity_poly.pdbx_seq_one_letter_code
_entity_poly.pdbx_strand_id
1 'polypeptide(L)'
;MPDQLISQPTPLTAGGTELVLYPAPGGETADALMVHLPASGVLFTGDVMMPYLGQPFAAEGSPEGLLEALAFIGSLRPRLLIQGHSTLTELFTAGAVAGLEAALTRLHGQVLDGIRNGRTLPDILAQASLPAVLRDHPAAVVPYLVIRDHFTERLYHQRTGYWQPDGQGLEPASAAERAAALDLLAGGRDEQFATAAATLIGQGDHALALQIIQPG
;
A
#
# COMPACT_ATOMS: atom_id res chain seq x y z
N MET A 1 -14.47 -18.93 -16.52
CA MET A 1 -14.92 -17.66 -17.12
C MET A 1 -16.29 -17.37 -16.54
N PRO A 2 -16.54 -16.16 -16.00
CA PRO A 2 -17.85 -15.80 -15.50
C PRO A 2 -18.88 -15.77 -16.63
N ASP A 3 -20.14 -16.09 -16.33
CA ASP A 3 -21.23 -16.07 -17.31
C ASP A 3 -21.67 -14.64 -17.67
N GLN A 4 -21.40 -13.68 -16.78
CA GLN A 4 -21.70 -12.26 -16.97
C GLN A 4 -20.56 -11.39 -16.43
N LEU A 5 -20.14 -10.41 -17.24
CA LEU A 5 -19.24 -9.35 -16.82
C LEU A 5 -20.03 -8.14 -16.31
N ILE A 6 -19.54 -7.52 -15.25
CA ILE A 6 -20.15 -6.34 -14.64
C ILE A 6 -19.24 -5.14 -14.91
N SER A 7 -19.66 -4.26 -15.82
CA SER A 7 -18.90 -3.06 -16.23
C SER A 7 -19.52 -1.75 -15.74
N GLN A 8 -20.69 -1.81 -15.12
CA GLN A 8 -21.43 -0.67 -14.58
C GLN A 8 -22.24 -1.11 -13.35
N PRO A 9 -22.71 -0.17 -12.51
CA PRO A 9 -23.61 -0.49 -11.41
C PRO A 9 -24.79 -1.35 -11.87
N THR A 10 -24.91 -2.55 -11.31
CA THR A 10 -25.89 -3.56 -11.77
C THR A 10 -26.74 -4.03 -10.60
N PRO A 11 -28.03 -3.67 -10.57
CA PRO A 11 -28.98 -4.25 -9.61
C PRO A 11 -29.25 -5.72 -9.90
N LEU A 12 -29.43 -6.52 -8.85
CA LEU A 12 -29.77 -7.93 -8.92
C LEU A 12 -30.67 -8.32 -7.73
N THR A 13 -31.59 -9.25 -7.97
CA THR A 13 -32.30 -9.96 -6.91
C THR A 13 -31.80 -11.40 -6.83
N ALA A 14 -31.30 -11.82 -5.67
CA ALA A 14 -30.88 -13.20 -5.43
C ALA A 14 -31.56 -13.76 -4.17
N GLY A 15 -32.32 -14.85 -4.30
CA GLY A 15 -33.03 -15.46 -3.16
C GLY A 15 -33.99 -14.49 -2.45
N GLY A 16 -34.58 -13.53 -3.17
CA GLY A 16 -35.44 -12.49 -2.60
C GLY A 16 -34.70 -11.33 -1.92
N THR A 17 -33.37 -11.29 -2.00
CA THR A 17 -32.55 -10.19 -1.49
C THR A 17 -32.14 -9.27 -2.64
N GLU A 18 -32.43 -7.97 -2.49
CA GLU A 18 -31.97 -6.92 -3.40
C GLU A 18 -30.51 -6.57 -3.10
N LEU A 19 -29.67 -6.60 -4.14
CA LEU A 19 -28.27 -6.19 -4.08
C LEU A 19 -27.88 -5.36 -5.31
N VAL A 20 -26.83 -4.57 -5.17
CA VAL A 20 -26.23 -3.81 -6.27
C VAL A 20 -24.75 -4.15 -6.37
N LEU A 21 -24.33 -4.57 -7.55
CA LEU A 21 -22.94 -4.84 -7.89
C LEU A 21 -22.30 -3.57 -8.43
N TYR A 22 -21.17 -3.16 -7.85
CA TYR A 22 -20.41 -1.99 -8.27
C TYR A 22 -19.02 -2.40 -8.72
N PRO A 23 -18.66 -2.24 -10.01
CA PRO A 23 -17.26 -2.33 -10.43
C PRO A 23 -16.44 -1.29 -9.66
N ALA A 24 -15.30 -1.71 -9.14
CA ALA A 24 -14.44 -0.91 -8.30
C ALA A 24 -12.98 -1.02 -8.77
N PRO A 25 -12.69 -0.73 -10.05
CA PRO A 25 -11.35 -0.92 -10.58
C PRO A 25 -10.34 -0.08 -9.79
N GLY A 26 -9.27 -0.72 -9.31
CA GLY A 26 -8.27 -0.08 -8.48
C GLY A 26 -8.36 -0.49 -7.01
N GLY A 27 -7.65 0.23 -6.15
CA GLY A 27 -7.38 -0.25 -4.80
C GLY A 27 -6.38 -1.41 -4.83
N GLU A 28 -6.87 -2.65 -4.90
CA GLU A 28 -6.04 -3.85 -4.96
C GLU A 28 -5.94 -4.45 -6.38
N THR A 29 -7.05 -4.78 -7.03
CA THR A 29 -7.04 -5.32 -8.41
C THR A 29 -7.77 -4.44 -9.42
N ALA A 30 -7.52 -4.66 -10.71
CA ALA A 30 -8.18 -3.93 -11.79
C ALA A 30 -9.64 -4.37 -12.03
N ASP A 31 -10.06 -5.51 -11.50
CA ASP A 31 -11.35 -6.16 -11.72
C ASP A 31 -12.20 -6.29 -10.44
N ALA A 32 -11.82 -5.57 -9.37
CA ALA A 32 -12.51 -5.63 -8.10
C ALA A 32 -14.00 -5.24 -8.22
N LEU A 33 -14.82 -5.90 -7.40
CA LEU A 33 -16.27 -5.76 -7.41
C LEU A 33 -16.79 -5.63 -5.97
N MET A 34 -17.60 -4.62 -5.70
CA MET A 34 -18.29 -4.45 -4.44
C MET A 34 -19.75 -4.90 -4.55
N VAL A 35 -20.30 -5.42 -3.46
CA VAL A 35 -21.68 -5.89 -3.38
C VAL A 35 -22.41 -5.18 -2.25
N HIS A 36 -23.39 -4.34 -2.59
CA HIS A 36 -24.16 -3.56 -1.61
C HIS A 36 -25.54 -4.18 -1.42
N LEU A 37 -25.96 -4.33 -0.16
CA LEU A 37 -27.32 -4.73 0.23
C LEU A 37 -28.00 -3.51 0.87
N PRO A 38 -28.76 -2.69 0.10
CA PRO A 38 -29.25 -1.40 0.58
C PRO A 38 -30.18 -1.50 1.78
N ALA A 39 -31.02 -2.55 1.83
CA ALA A 39 -31.99 -2.75 2.90
C ALA A 39 -31.32 -2.98 4.27
N SER A 40 -30.17 -3.65 4.30
CA SER A 40 -29.41 -3.91 5.52
C SER A 40 -28.27 -2.91 5.76
N GLY A 41 -27.95 -2.08 4.77
CA GLY A 41 -26.82 -1.15 4.78
C GLY A 41 -25.47 -1.85 4.84
N VAL A 42 -25.37 -3.09 4.33
CA VAL A 42 -24.13 -3.87 4.31
C VAL A 42 -23.46 -3.70 2.95
N LEU A 43 -22.18 -3.36 2.96
CA LEU A 43 -21.34 -3.34 1.76
C LEU A 43 -20.22 -4.37 1.91
N PHE A 44 -20.23 -5.37 1.04
CA PHE A 44 -19.08 -6.24 0.83
C PHE A 44 -18.11 -5.50 -0.10
N THR A 45 -16.94 -5.17 0.42
CA THR A 45 -15.95 -4.34 -0.29
C THR A 45 -14.93 -5.18 -1.06
N GLY A 46 -14.91 -6.50 -0.86
CA GLY A 46 -13.80 -7.32 -1.33
C GLY A 46 -12.51 -6.82 -0.70
N ASP A 47 -11.51 -6.56 -1.53
CA ASP A 47 -10.15 -6.20 -1.11
C ASP A 47 -9.75 -4.78 -1.57
N VAL A 48 -10.71 -3.93 -1.95
CA VAL A 48 -10.45 -2.56 -2.43
C VAL A 48 -9.73 -1.66 -1.41
N MET A 49 -9.77 -2.00 -0.12
CA MET A 49 -9.05 -1.32 0.97
C MET A 49 -7.88 -2.15 1.52
N MET A 50 -7.36 -3.11 0.74
CA MET A 50 -6.15 -3.84 1.13
C MET A 50 -4.99 -2.86 1.38
N PRO A 51 -4.24 -3.03 2.48
CA PRO A 51 -3.06 -2.22 2.75
C PRO A 51 -1.93 -2.37 1.73
N TYR A 52 -1.92 -3.51 1.06
CA TYR A 52 -0.98 -3.84 0.00
C TYR A 52 -1.69 -3.55 -1.32
N LEU A 53 -1.33 -2.43 -1.96
CA LEU A 53 -1.93 -2.03 -3.23
C LEU A 53 -1.37 -2.91 -4.35
N GLY A 54 -2.15 -3.92 -4.72
CA GLY A 54 -1.78 -4.93 -5.72
C GLY A 54 -1.28 -6.23 -5.10
N GLN A 55 -1.23 -7.27 -5.93
CA GLN A 55 -0.63 -8.54 -5.54
C GLN A 55 0.90 -8.47 -5.61
N PRO A 56 1.63 -9.24 -4.78
CA PRO A 56 3.07 -9.37 -4.94
C PRO A 56 3.43 -9.69 -6.40
N PHE A 57 4.36 -8.93 -6.96
CA PHE A 57 4.84 -9.04 -8.35
C PHE A 57 3.87 -8.64 -9.47
N ALA A 58 2.60 -8.35 -9.16
CA ALA A 58 1.66 -7.77 -10.10
C ALA A 58 1.42 -6.31 -9.73
N ALA A 59 1.78 -5.39 -10.63
CA ALA A 59 1.55 -3.95 -10.44
C ALA A 59 0.07 -3.58 -10.66
N GLU A 60 -0.84 -4.34 -10.07
CA GLU A 60 -2.27 -4.03 -10.01
C GLU A 60 -2.52 -3.05 -8.86
N GLY A 61 -3.72 -2.44 -8.85
CA GLY A 61 -4.07 -1.47 -7.82
C GLY A 61 -3.32 -0.15 -7.92
N SER A 62 -3.90 0.90 -7.34
CA SER A 62 -3.28 2.23 -7.30
C SER A 62 -3.73 3.02 -6.07
N PRO A 63 -2.87 3.92 -5.56
CA PRO A 63 -3.23 4.91 -4.55
C PRO A 63 -4.46 5.72 -4.96
N GLU A 64 -4.55 6.12 -6.23
CA GLU A 64 -5.71 6.82 -6.78
C GLU A 64 -6.97 5.95 -6.74
N GLY A 65 -6.87 4.69 -7.13
CA GLY A 65 -8.00 3.75 -7.09
C GLY A 65 -8.50 3.49 -5.66
N LEU A 66 -7.58 3.42 -4.68
CA LEU A 66 -7.97 3.35 -3.27
C LEU A 66 -8.72 4.61 -2.83
N LEU A 67 -8.25 5.80 -3.21
CA LEU A 67 -8.94 7.07 -2.89
C LEU A 67 -10.33 7.14 -3.54
N GLU A 68 -10.45 6.72 -4.80
CA GLU A 68 -11.73 6.63 -5.51
C GLU A 68 -12.69 5.64 -4.83
N ALA A 69 -12.19 4.47 -4.42
CA ALA A 69 -12.97 3.48 -3.67
C ALA A 69 -13.45 4.04 -2.32
N LEU A 70 -12.57 4.69 -1.56
CA LEU A 70 -12.93 5.31 -0.27
C LEU A 70 -14.00 6.39 -0.44
N ALA A 71 -13.84 7.29 -1.42
CA ALA A 71 -14.82 8.32 -1.73
C ALA A 71 -16.18 7.71 -2.12
N PHE A 72 -16.17 6.65 -2.94
CA PHE A 72 -17.38 5.95 -3.34
C PHE A 72 -18.07 5.27 -2.15
N ILE A 73 -17.33 4.55 -1.31
CA ILE A 73 -17.83 3.95 -0.07
C ILE A 73 -18.45 5.02 0.84
N GLY A 74 -17.76 6.16 0.99
CA GLY A 74 -18.25 7.31 1.73
C GLY A 74 -19.59 7.83 1.20
N SER A 75 -19.78 7.84 -0.12
CA SER A 75 -21.04 8.26 -0.75
C SER A 75 -22.22 7.32 -0.45
N LEU A 76 -21.96 6.01 -0.33
CA LEU A 76 -22.97 5.00 -0.01
C LEU A 76 -23.40 5.05 1.46
N ARG A 77 -22.53 5.58 2.34
CA ARG A 77 -22.73 5.62 3.81
C ARG A 77 -23.20 4.27 4.37
N PRO A 78 -22.49 3.16 4.10
CA PRO A 78 -22.88 1.85 4.58
C PRO A 78 -22.83 1.80 6.11
N ARG A 79 -23.75 1.04 6.69
CA ARG A 79 -23.78 0.78 8.14
C ARG A 79 -22.68 -0.21 8.55
N LEU A 80 -22.37 -1.18 7.67
CA LEU A 80 -21.38 -2.22 7.91
C LEU A 80 -20.57 -2.45 6.64
N LEU A 81 -19.25 -2.56 6.81
CA LEU A 81 -18.33 -3.02 5.78
C LEU A 81 -17.91 -4.45 6.08
N ILE A 82 -17.86 -5.29 5.05
CA ILE A 82 -17.32 -6.64 5.10
C ILE A 82 -16.25 -6.76 4.02
N GLN A 83 -15.02 -6.97 4.44
CA GLN A 83 -13.86 -7.11 3.55
C GLN A 83 -13.67 -8.58 3.16
N GLY A 84 -12.79 -8.85 2.20
CA GLY A 84 -12.36 -10.21 1.84
C GLY A 84 -11.65 -10.94 3.00
N HIS A 85 -11.18 -10.18 3.99
CA HIS A 85 -10.40 -10.68 5.12
C HIS A 85 -11.03 -10.28 6.47
N SER A 86 -11.02 -11.19 7.46
CA SER A 86 -11.61 -10.94 8.78
C SER A 86 -10.92 -9.80 9.53
N THR A 87 -9.59 -9.81 9.60
CA THR A 87 -8.80 -8.74 10.26
C THR A 87 -9.07 -7.38 9.62
N LEU A 88 -9.25 -7.33 8.31
CA LEU A 88 -9.58 -6.07 7.64
C LEU A 88 -11.01 -5.63 7.95
N THR A 89 -11.96 -6.56 8.06
CA THR A 89 -13.33 -6.24 8.48
C THR A 89 -13.37 -5.60 9.86
N GLU A 90 -12.48 -6.03 10.77
CA GLU A 90 -12.37 -5.47 12.12
C GLU A 90 -11.73 -4.07 12.14
N LEU A 91 -10.71 -3.83 11.30
CA LEU A 91 -9.94 -2.59 11.32
C LEU A 91 -10.51 -1.50 10.38
N PHE A 92 -10.94 -1.88 9.18
CA PHE A 92 -11.38 -0.97 8.11
C PHE A 92 -12.90 -0.83 8.12
N THR A 93 -13.41 -0.26 9.21
CA THR A 93 -14.84 -0.10 9.46
C THR A 93 -15.45 1.08 8.71
N ALA A 94 -16.79 1.13 8.61
CA ALA A 94 -17.51 2.28 8.06
C ALA A 94 -17.14 3.61 8.74
N GLY A 95 -16.84 3.58 10.05
CA GLY A 95 -16.42 4.76 10.81
C GLY A 95 -14.99 5.24 10.48
N ALA A 96 -14.16 4.39 9.88
CA ALA A 96 -12.79 4.73 9.50
C ALA A 96 -12.73 5.44 8.13
N VAL A 97 -13.70 5.23 7.24
CA VAL A 97 -13.65 5.64 5.83
C VAL A 97 -13.31 7.12 5.65
N ALA A 98 -14.09 8.02 6.27
CA ALA A 98 -13.91 9.46 6.08
C ALA A 98 -12.53 9.96 6.56
N GLY A 99 -12.09 9.45 7.71
CA GLY A 99 -10.77 9.80 8.26
C GLY A 99 -9.62 9.23 7.44
N LEU A 100 -9.77 8.00 6.94
CA LEU A 100 -8.77 7.33 6.13
C LEU A 100 -8.64 8.01 4.76
N GLU A 101 -9.75 8.33 4.10
CA GLU A 101 -9.78 9.10 2.85
C GLU A 101 -9.04 10.42 3.03
N ALA A 102 -9.43 11.23 4.02
CA ALA A 102 -8.82 12.53 4.25
C ALA A 102 -7.31 12.44 4.57
N ALA A 103 -6.91 11.45 5.37
CA ALA A 103 -5.51 11.24 5.72
C ALA A 103 -4.66 10.79 4.51
N LEU A 104 -5.17 9.86 3.70
CA LEU A 104 -4.48 9.37 2.50
C LEU A 104 -4.45 10.42 1.38
N THR A 105 -5.49 11.24 1.21
CA THR A 105 -5.46 12.38 0.27
C THR A 105 -4.35 13.36 0.64
N ARG A 106 -4.16 13.64 1.94
CA ARG A 106 -3.06 14.49 2.39
C ARG A 106 -1.70 13.86 2.15
N LEU A 107 -1.56 12.56 2.46
CA LEU A 107 -0.33 11.81 2.21
C LEU A 107 0.02 11.80 0.72
N HIS A 108 -0.95 11.58 -0.16
CA HIS A 108 -0.79 11.60 -1.62
C HIS A 108 -0.14 12.90 -2.09
N GLY A 109 -0.66 14.05 -1.64
CA GLY A 109 -0.07 15.36 -1.94
C GLY A 109 1.37 15.51 -1.42
N GLN A 110 1.64 15.07 -0.19
CA GLN A 110 2.98 15.14 0.42
C GLN A 110 4.01 14.30 -0.34
N VAL A 111 3.63 13.10 -0.77
CA VAL A 111 4.50 12.21 -1.55
C VAL A 111 4.78 12.81 -2.93
N LEU A 112 3.76 13.33 -3.62
CA LEU A 112 3.95 14.02 -4.91
C LEU A 112 4.84 15.25 -4.80
N ASP A 113 4.72 16.02 -3.72
CA ASP A 113 5.63 17.14 -3.43
C ASP A 113 7.06 16.65 -3.21
N GLY A 114 7.25 15.55 -2.47
CA GLY A 114 8.57 14.92 -2.28
C GLY A 114 9.23 14.53 -3.60
N ILE A 115 8.47 13.85 -4.47
CA ILE A 115 8.93 13.41 -5.80
C ILE A 115 9.30 14.61 -6.67
N ARG A 116 8.44 15.63 -6.74
CA ARG A 116 8.69 16.86 -7.51
C ARG A 116 9.96 17.59 -7.05
N ASN A 117 10.31 17.48 -5.77
CA ASN A 117 11.53 18.04 -5.20
C ASN A 117 12.75 17.10 -5.30
N GLY A 118 12.64 15.99 -6.05
CA GLY A 118 13.75 15.06 -6.29
C GLY A 118 14.16 14.24 -5.05
N ARG A 119 13.29 14.11 -4.05
CA ARG A 119 13.58 13.33 -2.84
C ARG A 119 13.52 11.83 -3.14
N THR A 120 14.38 11.08 -2.45
CA THR A 120 14.38 9.62 -2.52
C THR A 120 13.20 9.04 -1.75
N LEU A 121 12.80 7.80 -2.06
CA LEU A 121 11.75 7.09 -1.34
C LEU A 121 12.05 6.99 0.18
N PRO A 122 13.27 6.60 0.63
CA PRO A 122 13.62 6.61 2.05
C PRO A 122 13.43 7.98 2.71
N ASP A 123 13.80 9.08 2.03
CA ASP A 123 13.64 10.43 2.59
C ASP A 123 12.16 10.82 2.77
N ILE A 124 11.28 10.36 1.87
CA ILE A 124 9.84 10.60 1.95
C ILE A 124 9.23 9.77 3.08
N LEU A 125 9.58 8.48 3.17
CA LEU A 125 9.11 7.59 4.24
C LEU A 125 9.56 8.06 5.63
N ALA A 126 10.79 8.55 5.77
CA ALA A 126 11.30 9.10 7.02
C ALA A 126 10.52 10.33 7.52
N GLN A 127 9.78 11.01 6.63
CA GLN A 127 8.95 12.17 6.96
C GLN A 127 7.48 11.83 7.19
N ALA A 128 7.10 10.55 7.05
CA ALA A 128 5.76 10.08 7.29
C ALA A 128 5.32 10.46 8.72
N SER A 129 4.26 11.26 8.82
CA SER A 129 3.73 11.76 10.08
C SER A 129 2.25 11.45 10.20
N LEU A 130 1.73 11.37 11.42
CA LEU A 130 0.30 11.19 11.65
C LEU A 130 -0.44 12.49 11.29
N PRO A 131 -1.30 12.52 10.26
CA PRO A 131 -1.98 13.73 9.85
C PRO A 131 -2.91 14.26 10.94
N ALA A 132 -2.97 15.58 11.12
CA ALA A 132 -3.80 16.22 12.15
C ALA A 132 -5.29 15.89 12.00
N VAL A 133 -5.76 15.62 10.76
CA VAL A 133 -7.15 15.22 10.49
C VAL A 133 -7.55 13.94 11.25
N LEU A 134 -6.60 13.05 11.56
CA LEU A 134 -6.90 11.82 12.30
C LEU A 134 -7.29 12.05 13.76
N ARG A 135 -7.07 13.26 14.32
CA ARG A 135 -7.51 13.58 15.69
C ARG A 135 -9.01 13.43 15.88
N ASP A 136 -9.78 13.81 14.84
CA ASP A 136 -11.24 13.73 14.85
C ASP A 136 -11.76 12.38 14.34
N HIS A 137 -10.85 11.48 13.92
CA HIS A 137 -11.16 10.17 13.32
C HIS A 137 -10.33 9.04 13.95
N PRO A 138 -10.52 8.72 15.25
CA PRO A 138 -9.73 7.69 15.94
C PRO A 138 -9.84 6.31 15.28
N ALA A 139 -11.00 5.96 14.70
CA ALA A 139 -11.21 4.71 13.99
C ALA A 139 -10.31 4.56 12.74
N ALA A 140 -9.83 5.67 12.16
CA ALA A 140 -8.98 5.66 10.98
C ALA A 140 -7.48 5.59 11.31
N VAL A 141 -7.08 5.72 12.58
CA VAL A 141 -5.66 5.77 12.98
C VAL A 141 -4.94 4.47 12.63
N VAL A 142 -5.47 3.33 13.08
CA VAL A 142 -4.85 2.02 12.81
C VAL A 142 -4.87 1.70 11.31
N PRO A 143 -6.01 1.81 10.60
CA PRO A 143 -6.03 1.70 9.14
C PRO A 143 -4.96 2.54 8.44
N TYR A 144 -4.83 3.81 8.81
CA TYR A 144 -3.83 4.70 8.22
C TYR A 144 -2.40 4.22 8.49
N LEU A 145 -2.07 3.83 9.73
CA LEU A 145 -0.73 3.35 10.08
C LEU A 145 -0.35 2.09 9.33
N VAL A 146 -1.31 1.21 9.06
CA VAL A 146 -1.07 -0.05 8.32
C VAL A 146 -0.87 0.21 6.82
N ILE A 147 -1.55 1.21 6.24
CA ILE A 147 -1.51 1.48 4.78
C ILE A 147 -0.40 2.44 4.36
N ARG A 148 -0.06 3.45 5.18
CA ARG A 148 0.66 4.66 4.73
C ARG A 148 1.99 4.40 4.03
N ASP A 149 2.77 3.42 4.48
CA ASP A 149 4.12 3.18 3.96
C ASP A 149 4.03 2.53 2.58
N HIS A 150 3.21 1.48 2.42
CA HIS A 150 2.95 0.87 1.12
C HIS A 150 2.23 1.79 0.14
N PHE A 151 1.30 2.64 0.62
CA PHE A 151 0.70 3.68 -0.21
C PHE A 151 1.77 4.63 -0.78
N THR A 152 2.71 5.04 0.07
CA THR A 152 3.83 5.91 -0.31
C THR A 152 4.76 5.24 -1.32
N GLU A 153 5.19 4.00 -1.05
CA GLU A 153 6.03 3.21 -1.94
C GLU A 153 5.37 3.03 -3.30
N ARG A 154 4.11 2.60 -3.31
CA ARG A 154 3.35 2.37 -4.55
C ARG A 154 3.23 3.64 -5.38
N LEU A 155 2.84 4.75 -4.75
CA LEU A 155 2.72 6.05 -5.42
C LEU A 155 4.07 6.50 -5.98
N TYR A 156 5.14 6.35 -5.20
CA TYR A 156 6.48 6.71 -5.64
C TYR A 156 6.89 5.91 -6.87
N HIS A 157 6.84 4.57 -6.81
CA HIS A 157 7.21 3.71 -7.94
C HIS A 157 6.36 3.96 -9.19
N GLN A 158 5.05 4.21 -9.04
CA GLN A 158 4.18 4.55 -10.17
C GLN A 158 4.56 5.87 -10.84
N ARG A 159 5.11 6.83 -10.10
CA ARG A 159 5.41 8.19 -10.59
C ARG A 159 6.84 8.37 -11.05
N THR A 160 7.80 7.68 -10.45
CA THR A 160 9.21 7.74 -10.86
C THR A 160 9.55 6.70 -11.93
N GLY A 161 8.81 5.59 -11.96
CA GLY A 161 9.13 4.47 -12.84
C GLY A 161 10.46 3.82 -12.46
N TYR A 162 11.19 3.37 -13.48
CA TYR A 162 12.38 2.53 -13.32
C TYR A 162 13.68 3.31 -13.03
N TRP A 163 13.74 4.61 -13.31
CA TRP A 163 14.87 5.46 -12.93
C TRP A 163 14.53 6.30 -11.70
N GLN A 164 15.39 6.26 -10.67
CA GLN A 164 15.14 6.96 -9.42
C GLN A 164 16.24 7.99 -9.10
N PRO A 165 15.96 9.01 -8.27
CA PRO A 165 16.90 10.08 -7.93
C PRO A 165 18.16 9.62 -7.17
N ASP A 166 18.13 8.44 -6.55
CA ASP A 166 19.27 7.82 -5.87
C ASP A 166 20.19 7.03 -6.83
N GLY A 167 19.90 7.06 -8.13
CA GLY A 167 20.63 6.32 -9.15
C GLY A 167 20.14 4.88 -9.34
N GLN A 168 19.14 4.41 -8.58
CA GLN A 168 18.53 3.12 -8.86
C GLN A 168 17.93 3.08 -10.26
N GLY A 169 18.09 1.93 -10.89
CA GLY A 169 17.72 1.70 -12.28
C GLY A 169 18.83 2.04 -13.26
N LEU A 170 19.63 3.11 -13.04
CA LEU A 170 20.59 3.72 -14.01
C LEU A 170 21.52 2.70 -14.66
N GLU A 171 22.25 1.98 -13.82
CA GLU A 171 23.12 0.89 -14.25
C GLU A 171 22.98 -0.25 -13.21
N PRO A 172 22.25 -1.33 -13.53
CA PRO A 172 22.01 -2.40 -12.58
C PRO A 172 23.29 -3.23 -12.35
N ALA A 173 23.80 -3.23 -11.12
CA ALA A 173 24.86 -4.15 -10.71
C ALA A 173 24.30 -5.55 -10.40
N SER A 174 25.00 -6.59 -10.84
CA SER A 174 24.74 -7.97 -10.45
C SER A 174 25.08 -8.22 -8.98
N ALA A 175 24.52 -9.30 -8.40
CA ALA A 175 24.90 -9.77 -7.07
C ALA A 175 26.42 -10.03 -6.95
N ALA A 176 27.04 -10.63 -7.98
CA ALA A 176 28.47 -10.90 -8.00
C ALA A 176 29.32 -9.61 -8.02
N GLU A 177 28.91 -8.59 -8.78
CA GLU A 177 29.62 -7.29 -8.81
C GLU A 177 29.51 -6.57 -7.46
N ARG A 178 28.34 -6.63 -6.81
CA ARG A 178 28.15 -6.09 -5.46
C ARG A 178 29.00 -6.82 -4.42
N ALA A 179 29.00 -8.15 -4.44
CA ALA A 179 29.83 -8.95 -3.55
C ALA A 179 31.33 -8.66 -3.75
N ALA A 180 31.81 -8.62 -5.00
CA ALA A 180 33.20 -8.29 -5.30
C ALA A 180 33.60 -6.88 -4.81
N ALA A 181 32.71 -5.89 -4.93
CA ALA A 181 32.95 -4.55 -4.42
C ALA A 181 33.04 -4.52 -2.88
N LEU A 182 32.19 -5.28 -2.19
CA LEU A 182 32.21 -5.39 -0.74
C LEU A 182 33.44 -6.17 -0.24
N ASP A 183 33.85 -7.24 -0.92
CA ASP A 183 35.06 -8.02 -0.59
C ASP A 183 36.31 -7.15 -0.71
N LEU A 184 36.36 -6.29 -1.75
CA LEU A 184 37.43 -5.31 -1.92
C LEU A 184 37.50 -4.35 -0.72
N LEU A 185 36.35 -3.86 -0.23
CA LEU A 185 36.28 -2.99 0.96
C LEU A 185 36.68 -3.73 2.25
N ALA A 186 36.29 -5.00 2.39
CA ALA A 186 36.69 -5.87 3.51
C ALA A 186 38.16 -6.35 3.42
N GLY A 187 38.85 -6.02 2.32
CA GLY A 187 40.21 -6.49 2.07
C GLY A 187 40.33 -8.01 2.03
N GLY A 188 39.30 -8.70 1.52
CA GLY A 188 39.25 -10.16 1.37
C GLY A 188 39.19 -10.93 2.70
N ARG A 189 38.66 -10.33 3.77
CA ARG A 189 38.57 -10.95 5.09
C ARG A 189 37.12 -11.17 5.50
N ASP A 190 36.66 -12.42 5.38
CA ASP A 190 35.30 -12.84 5.74
C ASP A 190 34.88 -12.44 7.16
N GLU A 191 35.83 -12.45 8.11
CA GLU A 191 35.60 -12.05 9.51
C GLU A 191 35.11 -10.60 9.66
N GLN A 192 35.45 -9.71 8.70
CA GLN A 192 35.00 -8.31 8.75
C GLN A 192 33.52 -8.18 8.47
N PHE A 193 32.96 -9.01 7.59
CA PHE A 193 31.53 -9.06 7.35
C PHE A 193 30.78 -9.53 8.58
N ALA A 194 31.23 -10.61 9.21
CA ALA A 194 30.63 -11.11 10.45
C ALA A 194 30.68 -10.07 11.58
N THR A 195 31.81 -9.38 11.72
CA THR A 195 31.98 -8.32 12.73
C THR A 195 31.06 -7.13 12.46
N ALA A 196 30.98 -6.66 11.21
CA ALA A 196 30.10 -5.56 10.83
C ALA A 196 28.62 -5.92 11.05
N ALA A 197 28.22 -7.12 10.65
CA ALA A 197 26.86 -7.61 10.86
C ALA A 197 26.51 -7.75 12.35
N ALA A 198 27.40 -8.32 13.17
CA ALA A 198 27.18 -8.42 14.61
C ALA A 198 27.05 -7.04 15.28
N THR A 199 27.83 -6.06 14.80
CA THR A 199 27.75 -4.67 15.28
C THR A 199 26.39 -4.05 14.95
N LEU A 200 25.93 -4.17 13.69
CA LEU A 200 24.61 -3.67 13.27
C LEU A 200 23.47 -4.36 14.01
N ILE A 201 23.56 -5.68 14.21
CA ILE A 201 22.59 -6.42 15.02
C ILE A 201 22.56 -5.89 16.46
N GLY A 202 23.73 -5.64 17.06
CA GLY A 202 23.84 -5.07 18.41
C GLY A 202 23.27 -3.64 18.51
N GLN A 203 23.21 -2.91 17.40
CA GLN A 203 22.60 -1.57 17.29
C GLN A 203 21.10 -1.61 16.98
N GLY A 204 20.54 -2.79 16.63
CA GLY A 204 19.15 -2.95 16.20
C GLY A 204 18.93 -2.74 14.70
N ASP A 205 19.99 -2.53 13.92
CA ASP A 205 19.95 -2.28 12.48
C ASP A 205 19.86 -3.59 11.68
N HIS A 206 18.86 -4.42 12.02
CA HIS A 206 18.73 -5.79 11.49
C HIS A 206 18.60 -5.85 9.97
N ALA A 207 17.89 -4.89 9.35
CA ALA A 207 17.73 -4.83 7.90
C ALA A 207 19.05 -4.55 7.18
N LEU A 208 19.85 -3.62 7.70
CA LEU A 208 21.19 -3.31 7.16
C LEU A 208 22.15 -4.48 7.39
N ALA A 209 22.07 -5.15 8.55
CA ALA A 209 22.87 -6.34 8.82
C ALA A 209 22.60 -7.45 7.79
N LEU A 210 21.32 -7.68 7.44
CA LEU A 210 20.95 -8.66 6.43
C LEU A 210 21.54 -8.33 5.05
N GLN A 211 21.53 -7.06 4.64
CA GLN A 211 22.11 -6.62 3.35
C GLN A 211 23.62 -6.87 3.26
N ILE A 212 24.35 -6.79 4.38
CA ILE A 212 25.79 -7.04 4.41
C ILE A 212 26.12 -8.54 4.44
N ILE A 213 25.28 -9.36 5.08
CA ILE A 213 25.48 -10.82 5.18
C ILE A 213 25.06 -11.55 3.89
N GLN A 214 24.11 -10.99 3.14
CA GLN A 214 23.68 -11.51 1.83
C GLN A 214 24.06 -10.53 0.70
N PRO A 215 25.37 -10.32 0.43
CA PRO A 215 25.80 -9.36 -0.57
C PRO A 215 25.50 -9.84 -2.02
N GLY A 216 25.21 -11.12 -2.21
CA GLY A 216 24.83 -11.76 -3.46
C GLY A 216 24.52 -13.24 -3.31
#